data_AF-A0A9P6WN91-F1
#
_entry.id   AF-A0A9P6WN91-F1
#
_cell.length_a   1.000
_cell.length_b   1.000
_cell.length_c   1.000
_cell.angle_alpha   90.00
_cell.angle_beta   90.00
_cell.angle_gamma   90.00
#
_symmetry.space_group_name_H-M   'P 1'
#
loop_
_entity.id
_entity.type
_entity.pdbx_description
1 polymer ?
#
loop_
_entity_poly.entity_id
_entity_poly.type
_entity_poly.pdbx_seq_one_letter_code
_entity_poly.pdbx_strand_id
1 'polypeptide(L)'
;MSHANMAHGDMEHDMPGMKMCKMSMVLNADYENLCILTDAIMVTNKVQLILAILGITLFTVGYEYFKNFVDKLQSKYSQYFNSNAVTETEKMKYKIRLSISYALTVGYSFIIMLLFMTYNVWVMLSVCVGAGLGHYFFGGSATAPLVCH
;
A
#
# COMPACT_ATOMS: atom_id res chain seq x y z
N MET A 1 -44.37 -47.68 -5.14
CA MET A 1 -43.64 -46.47 -4.72
C MET A 1 -42.23 -46.61 -5.26
N SER A 2 -41.93 -45.95 -6.38
CA SER A 2 -40.64 -46.00 -7.06
C SER A 2 -39.95 -44.66 -6.85
N HIS A 3 -38.85 -44.64 -6.11
CA HIS A 3 -38.05 -43.43 -5.88
C HIS A 3 -37.17 -43.14 -7.10
N ALA A 4 -37.24 -41.89 -7.56
CA ALA A 4 -36.56 -41.37 -8.73
C ALA A 4 -35.04 -41.33 -8.53
N ASN A 5 -34.34 -41.81 -9.54
CA ASN A 5 -32.90 -41.76 -9.70
C ASN A 5 -32.55 -40.33 -10.17
N MET A 6 -32.09 -39.47 -9.27
CA MET A 6 -31.63 -38.12 -9.60
C MET A 6 -30.14 -38.19 -9.96
N ALA A 7 -29.86 -38.27 -11.26
CA ALA A 7 -28.53 -38.06 -11.80
C ALA A 7 -28.17 -36.58 -11.65
N HIS A 8 -27.16 -36.27 -10.84
CA HIS A 8 -26.52 -34.96 -10.83
C HIS A 8 -25.64 -34.85 -12.08
N GLY A 9 -26.15 -34.14 -13.08
CA GLY A 9 -25.40 -33.76 -14.26
C GLY A 9 -24.29 -32.77 -13.89
N ASP A 10 -23.08 -33.10 -14.33
CA ASP A 10 -21.92 -32.23 -14.42
C ASP A 10 -22.31 -30.98 -15.21
N MET A 11 -22.39 -29.83 -14.54
CA MET A 11 -22.56 -28.53 -15.18
C MET A 11 -21.16 -27.96 -15.44
N GLU A 12 -20.56 -28.38 -16.56
CA GLU A 12 -19.39 -27.73 -17.15
C GLU A 12 -19.79 -26.33 -17.65
N HIS A 13 -19.69 -25.34 -16.77
CA HIS A 13 -19.83 -23.94 -17.17
C HIS A 13 -18.53 -23.46 -17.84
N ASP A 14 -18.49 -23.55 -19.17
CA ASP A 14 -17.55 -22.85 -20.05
C ASP A 14 -17.78 -21.33 -19.92
N MET A 15 -17.02 -20.68 -19.02
CA MET A 15 -16.97 -19.23 -18.89
C MET A 15 -15.83 -18.69 -19.78
N PRO A 16 -16.13 -17.83 -20.77
CA PRO A 16 -15.11 -17.34 -21.70
C PRO A 16 -14.15 -16.38 -20.99
N GLY A 17 -12.85 -16.72 -21.00
CA GLY A 17 -11.76 -15.74 -21.04
C GLY A 17 -11.48 -14.87 -19.81
N MET A 18 -11.98 -15.20 -18.62
CA MET A 18 -11.56 -14.50 -17.41
C MET A 18 -10.20 -15.02 -16.94
N LYS A 19 -9.16 -14.19 -17.11
CA LYS A 19 -7.79 -14.44 -16.63
C LYS A 19 -7.81 -14.66 -15.12
N MET A 20 -7.70 -15.91 -14.69
CA MET A 20 -7.65 -16.29 -13.27
C MET A 20 -6.33 -15.81 -12.66
N CYS A 21 -6.38 -14.99 -11.61
CA CYS A 21 -5.19 -14.66 -10.82
C CYS A 21 -4.71 -15.94 -10.11
N LYS A 22 -3.46 -16.34 -10.32
CA LYS A 22 -2.86 -17.49 -9.62
C LYS A 22 -2.69 -17.14 -8.14
N MET A 23 -3.56 -17.65 -7.25
CA MET A 23 -3.38 -17.52 -5.80
C MET A 23 -2.26 -18.44 -5.34
N SER A 24 -1.06 -17.89 -5.15
CA SER A 24 0.04 -18.59 -4.47
C SER A 24 0.18 -18.04 -3.05
N MET A 25 0.08 -18.91 -2.03
CA MET A 25 0.46 -18.60 -0.64
C MET A 25 1.96 -18.89 -0.36
N VAL A 26 2.74 -19.13 -1.43
CA VAL A 26 4.19 -19.34 -1.37
C VAL A 26 4.87 -18.29 -2.22
N LEU A 27 6.01 -17.79 -1.73
CA LEU A 27 6.87 -16.79 -2.37
C LEU A 27 7.08 -17.14 -3.85
N ASN A 28 6.47 -16.36 -4.74
CA ASN A 28 6.41 -16.66 -6.18
C ASN A 28 7.27 -15.67 -6.98
N ALA A 29 8.03 -16.19 -7.94
CA ALA A 29 8.86 -15.43 -8.88
C ALA A 29 8.23 -15.36 -10.29
N ASP A 30 7.04 -15.95 -10.47
CA ASP A 30 6.30 -15.91 -11.73
C ASP A 30 5.90 -14.48 -12.12
N TYR A 31 5.98 -14.18 -13.41
CA TYR A 31 5.71 -12.87 -14.02
C TYR A 31 4.45 -12.83 -14.90
N GLU A 32 3.70 -13.94 -14.98
CA GLU A 32 2.47 -14.05 -15.77
C GLU A 32 1.22 -14.05 -14.87
N ASN A 33 0.22 -13.21 -15.21
CA ASN A 33 -1.08 -13.09 -14.53
C ASN A 33 -1.00 -12.73 -13.03
N LEU A 34 -0.14 -11.76 -12.69
CA LEU A 34 -0.05 -11.21 -11.34
C LEU A 34 -1.03 -10.04 -11.16
N CYS A 35 -1.89 -10.15 -10.14
CA CYS A 35 -2.86 -9.13 -9.74
C CYS A 35 -2.30 -8.42 -8.49
N ILE A 36 -1.85 -7.17 -8.63
CA ILE A 36 -1.02 -6.48 -7.61
C ILE A 36 -1.87 -5.77 -6.53
N LEU A 37 -3.06 -5.28 -6.86
CA LEU A 37 -3.88 -4.49 -5.91
C LEU A 37 -5.40 -4.72 -6.08
N THR A 38 -5.84 -4.93 -7.32
CA THR A 38 -7.21 -5.26 -7.74
C THR A 38 -7.12 -6.02 -9.08
N ASP A 39 -8.16 -6.78 -9.46
CA ASP A 39 -8.23 -7.49 -10.76
C ASP A 39 -8.11 -6.56 -11.99
N ALA A 40 -8.20 -5.23 -11.80
CA ALA A 40 -8.16 -4.22 -12.85
C ALA A 40 -6.75 -3.86 -13.37
N ILE A 41 -5.67 -4.22 -12.66
CA ILE A 41 -4.28 -3.98 -13.10
C ILE A 41 -3.65 -5.33 -13.43
N MET A 42 -4.04 -5.91 -14.56
CA MET A 42 -3.44 -7.15 -15.04
C MET A 42 -2.08 -6.85 -15.69
N VAL A 43 -1.01 -7.32 -15.08
CA VAL A 43 0.33 -7.32 -15.66
C VAL A 43 0.47 -8.58 -16.51
N THR A 44 0.31 -8.43 -17.83
CA THR A 44 0.39 -9.55 -18.79
C THR A 44 1.73 -9.61 -19.52
N ASN A 45 2.56 -8.57 -19.43
CA ASN A 45 3.82 -8.45 -20.17
C ASN A 45 5.01 -8.14 -19.25
N LYS A 46 6.21 -8.61 -19.63
CA LYS A 46 7.47 -8.31 -18.92
C LYS A 46 7.72 -6.80 -18.73
N VAL A 47 7.32 -5.99 -19.72
CA VAL A 47 7.44 -4.51 -19.65
C VAL A 47 6.50 -3.93 -18.59
N GLN A 48 5.28 -4.45 -18.48
CA GLN A 48 4.31 -4.01 -17.47
C GLN A 48 4.79 -4.38 -16.06
N LEU A 49 5.52 -5.49 -15.90
CA LEU A 49 6.15 -5.84 -14.63
C LEU A 49 7.22 -4.81 -14.23
N ILE A 50 8.10 -4.41 -15.16
CA ILE A 50 9.13 -3.40 -14.89
C ILE A 50 8.49 -2.06 -14.53
N LEU A 51 7.46 -1.63 -15.26
CA LEU A 51 6.71 -0.42 -14.94
C LEU A 51 6.03 -0.49 -13.57
N ALA A 52 5.47 -1.66 -13.20
CA ALA A 52 4.89 -1.86 -11.88
C ALA A 52 5.96 -1.80 -10.77
N ILE A 53 7.11 -2.43 -10.98
CA ILE A 53 8.26 -2.35 -10.05
C ILE A 53 8.69 -0.90 -9.86
N LEU A 54 8.90 -0.15 -10.94
CA LEU A 54 9.29 1.26 -10.86
C LEU A 54 8.21 2.12 -10.17
N GLY A 55 6.94 1.88 -10.49
CA GLY A 55 5.82 2.55 -9.84
C GLY A 55 5.78 2.29 -8.33
N ILE A 56 5.98 1.04 -7.91
CA ILE A 56 6.02 0.65 -6.50
C ILE A 56 7.24 1.25 -5.79
N THR A 57 8.42 1.26 -6.43
CA THR A 57 9.61 1.91 -5.87
C THR A 57 9.34 3.40 -5.62
N LEU A 58 8.79 4.11 -6.61
CA LEU A 58 8.45 5.52 -6.49
C LEU A 58 7.38 5.77 -5.42
N PHE A 59 6.39 4.88 -5.33
CA PHE A 59 5.36 4.92 -4.30
C PHE A 59 5.99 4.78 -2.90
N THR A 60 6.87 3.79 -2.68
CA THR A 60 7.55 3.62 -1.39
C THR A 60 8.49 4.78 -1.04
N VAL A 61 9.20 5.36 -2.01
CA VAL A 61 10.00 6.59 -1.79
C VAL A 61 9.08 7.75 -1.38
N GLY A 62 7.94 7.90 -2.06
CA GLY A 62 6.93 8.90 -1.76
C GLY A 62 6.30 8.74 -0.38
N TYR A 63 6.16 7.51 0.11
CA TYR A 63 5.69 7.24 1.48
C TYR A 63 6.63 7.82 2.54
N GLU A 64 7.94 7.61 2.41
CA GLU A 64 8.92 8.14 3.35
C GLU A 64 8.94 9.68 3.32
N TYR A 65 8.77 10.27 2.12
CA TYR A 65 8.56 11.72 1.99
C TYR A 65 7.30 12.20 2.71
N PHE A 66 6.17 11.49 2.53
CA PHE A 66 4.89 11.86 3.12
C PHE A 66 4.91 11.75 4.65
N LYS A 67 5.52 10.70 5.19
CA LYS A 67 5.74 10.52 6.63
C LYS A 67 6.51 11.71 7.21
N ASN A 68 7.63 12.07 6.60
CA ASN A 68 8.45 13.19 7.06
C ASN A 68 7.72 14.54 6.95
N PHE A 69 6.82 14.68 5.98
CA PHE A 69 5.96 15.86 5.87
C PHE A 69 4.97 15.95 7.04
N VAL A 70 4.33 14.84 7.41
CA VAL A 70 3.39 14.78 8.53
C VAL A 70 4.10 15.00 9.86
N ASP A 71 5.30 14.43 10.06
CA ASP A 71 6.09 14.65 11.27
C ASP A 71 6.50 16.12 11.43
N LYS A 72 6.88 16.79 10.33
CA LYS A 72 7.15 18.24 10.32
C LYS A 72 5.90 19.05 10.63
N LEU A 73 4.74 18.66 10.10
CA LEU A 73 3.46 19.30 10.43
C LEU A 73 3.12 19.12 11.91
N GLN A 74 3.32 17.93 12.48
CA GLN A 74 3.04 17.63 13.87
C GLN A 74 3.96 18.41 14.81
N SER A 75 5.27 18.44 14.54
CA SER A 75 6.24 19.19 15.34
C SER A 75 5.91 20.68 15.38
N LYS A 76 5.54 21.26 14.24
CA LYS A 76 5.06 22.64 14.17
C LYS A 76 3.76 22.81 14.95
N TYR A 77 2.81 21.90 14.77
CA TYR A 77 1.52 21.95 15.47
C TYR A 77 1.68 21.93 17.00
N SER A 78 2.55 21.08 17.55
CA SER A 78 2.83 21.02 18.99
C SER A 78 3.38 22.33 19.55
N GLN A 79 4.19 23.07 18.77
CA GLN A 79 4.66 24.40 19.17
C GLN A 79 3.56 25.47 19.08
N TYR A 80 2.74 25.44 18.03
CA TYR A 80 1.58 26.35 17.90
C TYR A 80 0.52 26.11 18.97
N PHE A 81 0.32 24.86 19.41
CA PHE A 81 -0.63 24.53 20.47
C PHE A 81 -0.19 25.06 21.84
N ASN A 82 1.11 25.01 22.14
CA ASN A 82 1.67 25.54 23.39
C ASN A 82 1.81 27.07 23.39
N SER A 83 1.82 27.71 22.22
CA SER A 83 1.89 29.17 22.14
C SER A 83 0.51 29.80 22.38
N ASN A 84 0.39 30.64 23.40
CA ASN A 84 -0.86 31.35 23.75
C ASN A 84 -1.27 32.45 22.74
N ALA A 85 -0.56 32.59 21.61
CA ALA A 85 -0.74 33.66 20.64
C ALA A 85 -1.80 33.40 19.54
N VAL A 86 -2.56 32.28 19.61
CA VAL A 86 -3.43 31.83 18.50
C VAL A 86 -4.90 31.73 18.92
N THR A 87 -5.78 32.38 18.16
CA THR A 87 -7.24 32.32 18.30
C THR A 87 -7.78 30.88 18.21
N GLU A 88 -8.81 30.56 18.99
CA GLU A 88 -9.47 29.24 19.08
C GLU A 88 -9.91 28.66 17.72
N THR A 89 -10.38 29.51 16.79
CA THR A 89 -10.80 29.10 15.44
C THR A 89 -9.64 28.65 14.56
N GLU A 90 -8.47 29.25 14.71
CA GLU A 90 -7.27 28.87 13.94
C GLU A 90 -6.70 27.54 14.46
N LYS A 91 -6.71 27.31 15.79
CA LYS A 91 -6.29 26.03 16.40
C LYS A 91 -7.07 24.84 15.83
N MET A 92 -8.38 24.98 15.63
CA MET A 92 -9.27 23.93 15.09
C MET A 92 -8.91 23.55 13.64
N LYS A 93 -8.59 24.55 12.79
CA LYS A 93 -8.18 24.31 11.40
C LYS A 93 -6.86 23.56 11.28
N TYR A 94 -5.87 23.92 12.12
CA TYR A 94 -4.61 23.19 12.15
C TYR A 94 -4.78 21.77 12.68
N LYS A 95 -5.65 21.57 13.69
CA LYS A 95 -5.96 20.25 14.25
C LYS A 95 -6.56 19.32 13.20
N ILE A 96 -7.57 19.78 12.46
CA ILE A 96 -8.24 18.95 11.44
C ILE A 96 -7.31 18.61 10.27
N ARG A 97 -6.47 19.58 9.84
CA ARG A 97 -5.49 19.36 8.77
C ARG A 97 -4.43 18.33 9.17
N LEU A 98 -3.97 18.36 10.42
CA LEU A 98 -3.03 17.36 10.95
C LEU A 98 -3.68 15.97 11.00
N SER A 99 -4.88 15.85 11.58
CA SER A 99 -5.59 14.57 11.68
C SER A 99 -5.83 13.92 10.33
N ILE A 100 -6.23 14.69 9.32
CA ILE A 100 -6.43 14.19 7.95
C ILE A 100 -5.10 13.70 7.36
N SER A 101 -4.01 14.46 7.52
CA SER A 101 -2.70 14.09 6.99
C SER A 101 -2.14 12.83 7.68
N TYR A 102 -2.37 12.68 8.99
CA TYR A 102 -2.04 11.47 9.75
C TYR A 102 -2.85 10.26 9.27
N ALA A 103 -4.17 10.41 9.11
CA ALA A 103 -5.03 9.35 8.60
C ALA A 103 -4.62 8.86 7.21
N LEU A 104 -4.23 9.78 6.31
CA LEU A 104 -3.69 9.43 4.99
C LEU A 104 -2.39 8.64 5.08
N THR A 105 -1.50 8.99 6.01
CA THR A 105 -0.23 8.27 6.24
C THR A 105 -0.50 6.83 6.69
N VAL A 106 -1.42 6.65 7.65
CA VAL A 106 -1.83 5.33 8.13
C VAL A 106 -2.46 4.51 7.01
N GLY A 107 -3.35 5.11 6.21
CA GLY A 107 -3.94 4.48 5.02
C GLY A 107 -2.88 4.01 4.02
N TYR A 108 -1.87 4.84 3.76
CA TYR A 108 -0.77 4.51 2.87
C TYR A 108 0.05 3.31 3.37
N SER A 109 0.32 3.24 4.67
CA SER A 109 1.00 2.10 5.30
C SER A 109 0.26 0.78 5.05
N PHE A 110 -1.08 0.80 5.10
CA PHE A 110 -1.89 -0.38 4.79
C PHE A 110 -1.72 -0.84 3.34
N ILE A 111 -1.61 0.09 2.38
CA ILE A 111 -1.35 -0.26 0.98
C ILE A 111 0.01 -0.95 0.82
N ILE A 112 1.06 -0.44 1.45
CA ILE A 112 2.38 -1.07 1.42
C ILE A 112 2.35 -2.45 2.07
N MET A 113 1.65 -2.61 3.20
CA MET A 113 1.47 -3.92 3.83
C MET A 113 0.71 -4.90 2.92
N LEU A 114 -0.32 -4.44 2.22
CA LEU A 114 -1.03 -5.26 1.22
C LEU A 114 -0.11 -5.66 0.06
N LEU A 115 0.79 -4.78 -0.39
CA LEU A 115 1.80 -5.13 -1.38
C LEU A 115 2.73 -6.25 -0.89
N PHE A 116 3.12 -6.24 0.39
CA PHE A 116 3.85 -7.37 0.98
C PHE A 116 3.03 -8.67 0.96
N MET A 117 1.72 -8.60 1.20
CA MET A 117 0.86 -9.78 1.13
C MET A 117 0.66 -10.33 -0.29
N THR A 118 1.16 -9.66 -1.35
CA THR A 118 1.13 -10.21 -2.72
C THR A 118 2.10 -11.37 -2.94
N TYR A 119 3.00 -11.65 -1.97
CA TYR A 119 4.00 -12.73 -1.98
C TYR A 119 4.88 -12.80 -3.25
N ASN A 120 4.97 -11.71 -4.03
CA ASN A 120 5.81 -11.63 -5.23
C ASN A 120 7.19 -11.07 -4.91
N VAL A 121 8.24 -11.83 -5.21
CA VAL A 121 9.63 -11.44 -4.87
C VAL A 121 10.05 -10.12 -5.49
N TRP A 122 9.64 -9.87 -6.74
CA TRP A 122 10.02 -8.66 -7.46
C TRP A 122 9.39 -7.40 -6.84
N VAL A 123 8.14 -7.53 -6.38
CA VAL A 123 7.42 -6.48 -5.66
C VAL A 123 8.07 -6.23 -4.29
N MET A 124 8.34 -7.29 -3.52
CA MET A 124 9.00 -7.19 -2.22
C MET A 124 10.35 -6.47 -2.32
N LEU A 125 11.17 -6.87 -3.28
CA LEU A 125 12.48 -6.28 -3.50
C LEU A 125 12.35 -4.80 -3.91
N SER A 126 11.37 -4.46 -4.75
CA SER A 126 11.06 -3.08 -5.12
C SER A 126 10.73 -2.21 -3.90
N VAL A 127 9.91 -2.71 -2.97
CA VAL A 127 9.55 -1.99 -1.75
C VAL A 127 10.78 -1.82 -0.85
N CYS A 128 11.60 -2.85 -0.67
CA CYS A 128 12.85 -2.74 0.10
C CYS A 128 13.82 -1.70 -0.49
N VAL A 129 14.01 -1.71 -1.81
CA VAL A 129 14.84 -0.73 -2.52
C VAL A 129 14.25 0.68 -2.39
N GLY A 130 12.93 0.83 -2.57
CA GLY A 130 12.24 2.10 -2.42
C GLY A 130 12.33 2.67 -1.01
N ALA A 131 12.20 1.83 0.02
CA ALA A 131 12.37 2.25 1.41
C ALA A 131 13.81 2.69 1.70
N GLY A 132 14.81 1.93 1.22
CA GLY A 132 16.22 2.28 1.35
C GLY A 132 16.56 3.61 0.66
N LEU A 133 16.10 3.80 -0.59
CA LEU A 133 16.27 5.05 -1.32
C LEU A 133 15.53 6.21 -0.65
N GLY A 134 14.28 5.99 -0.21
CA GLY A 134 13.50 7.00 0.50
C GLY A 134 14.21 7.49 1.76
N HIS A 135 14.77 6.56 2.55
CA HIS A 135 15.57 6.91 3.71
C HIS A 135 16.87 7.62 3.33
N TYR A 136 17.54 7.24 2.26
CA TYR A 136 18.76 7.91 1.80
C TYR A 136 18.50 9.38 1.39
N PHE A 137 17.42 9.64 0.64
CA PHE A 137 17.08 11.00 0.19
C PHE A 137 16.47 11.87 1.29
N PHE A 138 15.69 11.29 2.21
CA PHE A 138 14.88 12.05 3.17
C PHE A 138 15.21 11.78 4.64
N GLY A 139 16.20 10.94 4.95
CA GLY A 139 16.58 10.48 6.31
C GLY A 139 17.11 11.55 7.28
N GLY A 140 17.06 12.83 6.92
CA GLY A 140 17.48 13.94 7.77
C GLY A 140 16.45 14.42 8.81
N SER A 141 15.25 13.84 8.88
CA SER A 141 14.24 14.25 9.85
C SER A 141 13.49 13.04 10.40
N ALA A 142 14.08 12.44 11.43
CA ALA A 142 13.44 11.55 12.38
C ALA A 142 12.65 10.39 11.74
N THR A 143 13.36 9.36 11.29
CA THR A 143 12.91 8.01 11.64
C THR A 143 12.98 7.91 13.16
N ALA A 144 11.98 8.45 13.88
CA ALA A 144 11.74 7.97 15.22
C ALA A 144 11.48 6.46 15.03
N PRO A 145 12.32 5.58 15.59
CA PRO A 145 11.97 4.18 15.62
C PRO A 145 10.60 4.06 16.27
N LEU A 146 9.92 2.93 16.04
CA LEU A 146 8.88 2.43 16.94
C LEU A 146 9.54 2.20 18.31
N VAL A 147 9.86 3.28 19.03
CA VAL A 147 10.29 3.25 20.42
C VAL A 147 9.01 3.07 21.19
N CYS A 148 8.79 1.83 21.62
CA CYS A 148 7.97 1.56 22.77
C CYS A 148 8.57 2.32 23.96
N HIS A 149 7.94 3.41 24.38
CA HIS A 149 8.04 3.94 25.74
C HIS A 149 6.74 4.63 26.13
#